data_AF-A0AAE3CHP0-F1
#
_entry.id   AF-A0AAE3CHP0-F1
#
_cell.length_a   1.000
_cell.length_b   1.000
_cell.length_c   1.000
_cell.angle_alpha   90.00
_cell.angle_beta   90.00
_cell.angle_gamma   90.00
#
_symmetry.space_group_name_H-M   'P 1'
#
loop_
_entity.id
_entity.type
_entity.pdbx_description
1 polymer ?
#
loop_
_entity_poly.entity_id
_entity_poly.type
_entity_poly.pdbx_seq_one_letter_code
_entity_poly.pdbx_strand_id
1 'polypeptide(L)'
;MRQGLFRAKFAQALCLIALALGVVACSPSLNWRTVQAPEEGYSTLFPAKPDKLERNLPFQDQEIHQVLQAAKIDDDIYSVSSIHLVGKQVEFLPKILKQLQLNVLSRAGVNLQNALTQETFYRNANQQRMVAKNYFLEIPVSEKNNSAHQLMRVMWVASTVENDGVWIYQLTVLRTRASNEDAKTILTNETFSPFFEELKLY
;
A
#
# COMPACT_ATOMS: atom_id res chain seq x y z
N MET A 1 37.80 -47.82 -22.88
CA MET A 1 37.62 -47.16 -21.55
C MET A 1 37.49 -45.62 -21.66
N ARG A 2 36.63 -45.09 -22.53
CA ARG A 2 36.49 -43.62 -22.75
C ARG A 2 35.06 -43.06 -22.62
N GLN A 3 34.04 -43.91 -22.59
CA GLN A 3 32.62 -43.48 -22.57
C GLN A 3 32.04 -43.27 -21.15
N GLY A 4 32.58 -43.94 -20.12
CA GLY A 4 32.11 -43.80 -18.73
C GLY A 4 32.49 -42.47 -18.08
N LEU A 5 33.65 -41.91 -18.45
CA LEU A 5 34.13 -40.64 -17.90
C LEU A 5 33.30 -39.45 -18.38
N PHE A 6 32.77 -39.51 -19.61
CA PHE A 6 31.95 -38.43 -20.19
C PHE A 6 30.56 -38.33 -19.55
N ARG A 7 29.92 -39.48 -19.25
CA ARG A 7 28.61 -39.52 -18.58
C ARG A 7 28.65 -39.00 -17.15
N ALA A 8 29.71 -39.33 -16.41
CA ALA A 8 29.91 -38.83 -15.05
C ALA A 8 30.10 -37.30 -15.01
N LYS A 9 30.88 -36.73 -15.93
CA LYS A 9 31.10 -35.28 -16.01
C LYS A 9 29.86 -34.51 -16.47
N PHE A 10 29.03 -35.08 -17.34
CA PHE A 10 27.75 -34.48 -17.75
C PHE A 10 26.72 -34.47 -16.62
N ALA A 11 26.61 -35.56 -15.84
CA ALA A 11 25.70 -35.61 -14.69
C ALA A 11 26.11 -34.62 -13.57
N GLN A 12 27.42 -34.45 -13.34
CA GLN A 12 27.95 -33.47 -12.40
C GLN A 12 27.68 -32.02 -12.85
N ALA A 13 27.83 -31.72 -14.14
CA ALA A 13 27.53 -30.39 -14.68
C ALA A 13 26.03 -30.05 -14.59
N LEU A 14 25.14 -31.01 -14.84
CA LEU A 14 23.69 -30.85 -14.70
C LEU A 14 23.25 -30.61 -13.24
N CYS A 15 23.86 -31.28 -12.27
CA CYS A 15 23.59 -31.02 -10.84
C CYS A 15 24.06 -29.62 -10.40
N LEU A 16 25.19 -29.14 -10.92
CA LEU A 16 25.68 -27.79 -10.60
C LEU A 16 24.81 -26.69 -11.23
N ILE A 17 24.25 -26.92 -12.42
CA ILE A 17 23.30 -26.00 -13.05
C ILE A 17 21.95 -26.00 -12.30
N ALA A 18 21.46 -27.15 -11.86
CA ALA A 18 20.23 -27.25 -11.07
C ALA A 18 20.36 -26.59 -9.69
N LEU A 19 21.55 -26.65 -9.06
CA LEU A 19 21.83 -25.98 -7.79
C LEU A 19 22.02 -24.47 -7.95
N ALA A 20 22.58 -24.01 -9.08
CA ALA A 20 22.72 -22.58 -9.39
C ALA A 20 21.40 -21.89 -9.77
N LEU A 21 20.45 -22.63 -10.37
CA LEU A 21 19.12 -22.12 -10.70
C LEU A 21 18.18 -22.00 -9.49
N GLY A 22 18.52 -22.63 -8.35
CA GLY A 22 17.73 -22.56 -7.12
C GLY A 22 17.93 -21.30 -6.27
N VAL A 23 18.94 -20.47 -6.58
CA VAL A 23 19.36 -19.35 -5.71
C VAL A 23 18.85 -17.97 -6.19
N VAL A 24 18.08 -17.90 -7.27
CA VAL A 24 17.53 -16.62 -7.78
C VAL A 24 16.09 -16.36 -7.31
N ALA A 25 15.58 -17.10 -6.34
CA ALA A 25 14.44 -16.66 -5.55
C ALA A 25 14.90 -15.61 -4.52
N CYS A 26 15.55 -14.54 -4.97
CA CYS A 26 15.71 -13.31 -4.18
C CYS A 26 14.34 -12.64 -4.06
N SER A 27 13.43 -13.27 -3.33
CA SER A 27 12.26 -12.55 -2.82
C SER A 27 12.80 -11.56 -1.80
N PRO A 28 12.48 -10.26 -1.91
CA PRO A 28 12.82 -9.28 -0.89
C PRO A 28 12.42 -9.84 0.47
N SER A 29 13.30 -9.78 1.47
CA SER A 29 13.00 -10.27 2.81
C SER A 29 11.96 -9.33 3.45
N LEU A 30 10.69 -9.51 3.10
CA LEU A 30 9.56 -8.81 3.71
C LEU A 30 9.47 -9.25 5.16
N ASN A 31 9.91 -8.38 6.06
CA ASN A 31 9.82 -8.60 7.50
C ASN A 31 8.49 -8.03 7.98
N TRP A 32 7.43 -8.74 7.62
CA TRP A 32 6.07 -8.43 8.00
C TRP A 32 5.96 -8.37 9.52
N ARG A 33 5.60 -7.20 10.01
CA ARG A 33 5.44 -6.95 11.43
C ARG A 33 4.14 -6.19 11.65
N THR A 34 3.45 -6.55 12.72
CA THR A 34 2.32 -5.75 13.18
C THR A 34 2.85 -4.43 13.73
N VAL A 35 2.39 -3.35 13.14
CA VAL A 35 2.61 -2.00 13.63
C VAL A 35 1.35 -1.59 14.37
N GLN A 36 1.51 -1.32 15.66
CA GLN A 36 0.48 -0.80 16.54
C GLN A 36 0.64 0.72 16.59
N ALA A 37 -0.42 1.45 16.25
CA ALA A 37 -0.48 2.90 16.24
C ALA A 37 -1.67 3.35 17.12
N PRO A 38 -1.56 3.19 18.45
CA PRO A 38 -2.66 3.47 19.37
C PRO A 38 -3.04 4.95 19.42
N GLU A 39 -2.08 5.87 19.22
CA GLU A 39 -2.33 7.31 19.13
C GLU A 39 -3.19 7.66 17.91
N GLU A 40 -2.98 6.93 16.81
CA GLU A 40 -3.73 7.08 15.57
C GLU A 40 -4.91 6.12 15.44
N GLY A 41 -5.24 5.33 16.46
CA GLY A 41 -6.42 4.46 16.47
C GLY A 41 -6.39 3.28 15.50
N TYR A 42 -5.21 2.76 15.12
CA TYR A 42 -5.14 1.60 14.22
C TYR A 42 -3.99 0.62 14.49
N SER A 43 -4.08 -0.56 13.88
CA SER A 43 -2.94 -1.42 13.59
C SER A 43 -3.04 -2.03 12.20
N THR A 44 -1.89 -2.34 11.60
CA THR A 44 -1.80 -3.12 10.36
C THR A 44 -0.41 -3.76 10.23
N LEU A 45 -0.22 -4.60 9.21
CA LEU A 45 1.07 -5.21 8.89
C LEU A 45 1.89 -4.31 7.97
N PHE A 46 3.11 -3.94 8.35
CA PHE A 46 4.09 -3.33 7.44
C PHE A 46 5.19 -4.33 7.07
N PRO A 47 5.75 -4.27 5.85
CA PRO A 47 6.83 -5.18 5.42
C PRO A 47 8.21 -4.80 6.00
N ALA A 48 8.32 -3.63 6.61
CA ALA A 48 9.50 -3.15 7.32
C ALA A 48 9.09 -2.19 8.45
N LYS A 49 10.06 -1.66 9.21
CA LYS A 49 9.77 -0.66 10.23
C LYS A 49 9.38 0.64 9.50
N PRO A 50 8.19 1.20 9.74
CA PRO A 50 7.86 2.49 9.15
C PRO A 50 8.52 3.63 9.92
N ASP A 51 8.86 4.69 9.18
CA ASP A 51 9.15 6.00 9.73
C ASP A 51 7.84 6.76 9.99
N LYS A 52 7.79 7.56 11.06
CA LYS A 52 6.64 8.41 11.42
C LYS A 52 6.96 9.86 11.07
N LEU A 53 6.05 10.53 10.40
CA LEU A 53 6.09 11.96 10.10
C LEU A 53 4.74 12.58 10.48
N GLU A 54 4.78 13.73 11.13
CA GLU A 54 3.59 14.46 11.54
C GLU A 54 3.60 15.85 10.91
N ARG A 55 2.41 16.34 10.53
CA ARG A 55 2.25 17.70 10.01
C ARG A 55 0.85 18.24 10.27
N ASN A 56 0.75 19.55 10.40
CA ASN A 56 -0.53 20.26 10.40
C ASN A 56 -0.82 20.75 8.98
N LEU A 57 -2.01 20.43 8.48
CA LEU A 57 -2.49 20.86 7.17
C LEU A 57 -3.47 22.02 7.36
N PRO A 58 -3.24 23.19 6.73
CA PRO A 58 -4.24 24.24 6.73
C PRO A 58 -5.46 23.78 5.92
N PHE A 59 -6.64 23.92 6.50
CA PHE A 59 -7.90 23.61 5.83
C PHE A 59 -8.96 24.63 6.24
N GLN A 60 -9.29 25.53 5.31
CA GLN A 60 -10.11 26.72 5.60
C GLN A 60 -9.47 27.51 6.75
N ASP A 61 -10.25 27.86 7.78
CA ASP A 61 -9.79 28.62 8.95
C ASP A 61 -9.33 27.70 10.10
N GLN A 62 -9.01 26.42 9.80
CA GLN A 62 -8.61 25.42 10.79
C GLN A 62 -7.29 24.73 10.39
N GLU A 63 -6.61 24.17 11.38
CA GLU A 63 -5.51 23.23 11.16
C GLU A 63 -5.98 21.80 11.41
N ILE A 64 -5.68 20.91 10.48
CA ILE A 64 -5.95 19.48 10.57
C ILE A 64 -4.63 18.77 10.84
N HIS A 65 -4.54 18.07 11.96
CA HIS A 65 -3.38 17.25 12.27
C HIS A 65 -3.39 15.97 11.42
N GLN A 66 -2.26 15.69 10.77
CA GLN A 66 -2.04 14.47 9.99
C GLN A 66 -0.78 13.76 10.45
N VAL A 67 -0.90 12.46 10.65
CA VAL A 67 0.21 11.53 10.87
C VAL A 67 0.40 10.67 9.63
N LEU A 68 1.64 10.46 9.22
CA LEU A 68 2.03 9.58 8.14
C LEU A 68 3.04 8.55 8.67
N GLN A 69 2.72 7.28 8.50
CA GLN A 69 3.67 6.18 8.71
C GLN A 69 4.00 5.54 7.38
N ALA A 70 5.28 5.45 7.03
CA ALA A 70 5.70 4.91 5.73
C ALA A 70 6.92 4.00 5.82
N ALA A 71 6.91 2.91 5.05
CA ALA A 71 8.05 2.02 4.88
C ALA A 71 8.32 1.80 3.39
N LYS A 72 9.59 1.86 2.98
CA LYS A 72 10.02 1.57 1.62
C LYS A 72 10.78 0.24 1.57
N ILE A 73 10.40 -0.63 0.64
CA ILE A 73 11.14 -1.85 0.28
C ILE A 73 11.32 -1.84 -1.23
N ASP A 74 12.57 -1.87 -1.69
CA ASP A 74 12.91 -1.79 -3.12
C ASP A 74 12.22 -0.61 -3.82
N ASP A 75 11.36 -0.90 -4.80
CA ASP A 75 10.59 0.07 -5.57
C ASP A 75 9.17 0.32 -4.99
N ASP A 76 8.82 -0.29 -3.87
CA ASP A 76 7.48 -0.21 -3.26
C ASP A 76 7.49 0.63 -1.97
N ILE A 77 6.56 1.57 -1.88
CA ILE A 77 6.34 2.43 -0.71
C ILE A 77 4.96 2.12 -0.12
N TYR A 78 4.96 1.67 1.12
CA TYR A 78 3.76 1.37 1.92
C TYR A 78 3.53 2.53 2.87
N SER A 79 2.31 3.07 2.93
CA SER A 79 2.02 4.18 3.83
C SER A 79 0.60 4.18 4.38
N VAL A 80 0.46 4.53 5.66
CA VAL A 80 -0.81 4.89 6.29
C VAL A 80 -0.76 6.36 6.66
N SER A 81 -1.71 7.13 6.12
CA SER A 81 -1.97 8.49 6.56
C SER A 81 -3.21 8.51 7.44
N SER A 82 -3.12 9.11 8.61
CA SER A 82 -4.21 9.24 9.58
C SER A 82 -4.51 10.71 9.85
N ILE A 83 -5.79 11.08 9.82
CA ILE A 83 -6.29 12.42 10.15
C ILE A 83 -7.37 12.26 11.21
N HIS A 84 -7.26 12.99 12.32
CA HIS A 84 -8.29 13.04 13.35
C HIS A 84 -9.09 14.33 13.23
N LEU A 85 -10.41 14.21 13.08
CA LEU A 85 -11.35 15.32 13.11
C LEU A 85 -12.11 15.30 14.42
N VAL A 86 -12.13 16.45 15.11
CA VAL A 86 -12.79 16.62 16.40
C VAL A 86 -13.70 17.85 16.41
N GLY A 87 -14.79 17.79 17.18
CA GLY A 87 -15.74 18.90 17.32
C GLY A 87 -16.26 19.41 15.97
N LYS A 88 -16.18 20.72 15.73
CA LYS A 88 -16.65 21.35 14.47
C LYS A 88 -15.94 20.84 13.21
N GLN A 89 -14.73 20.27 13.34
CA GLN A 89 -13.99 19.75 12.18
C GLN A 89 -14.72 18.60 11.49
N VAL A 90 -15.54 17.85 12.25
CA VAL A 90 -16.28 16.68 11.78
C VAL A 90 -17.30 17.08 10.70
N GLU A 91 -17.85 18.30 10.76
CA GLU A 91 -18.73 18.86 9.72
C GLU A 91 -18.06 18.92 8.34
N PHE A 92 -16.72 18.99 8.30
CA PHE A 92 -15.94 19.04 7.06
C PHE A 92 -15.54 17.67 6.52
N LEU A 93 -15.87 16.56 7.21
CA LEU A 93 -15.51 15.20 6.80
C LEU A 93 -15.80 14.93 5.30
N PRO A 94 -17.00 15.21 4.75
CA PRO A 94 -17.27 14.92 3.34
C PRO A 94 -16.37 15.71 2.39
N LYS A 95 -16.04 16.96 2.73
CA LYS A 95 -15.20 17.84 1.93
C LYS A 95 -13.73 17.41 1.98
N ILE A 96 -13.23 17.08 3.16
CA ILE A 96 -11.86 16.60 3.38
C ILE A 96 -11.66 15.27 2.65
N LEU A 97 -12.55 14.29 2.86
CA LEU A 97 -12.46 12.98 2.21
C LEU A 97 -12.50 13.11 0.69
N LYS A 98 -13.42 13.93 0.15
CA LYS A 98 -13.49 14.22 -1.29
C LYS A 98 -12.19 14.85 -1.79
N GLN A 99 -11.61 15.82 -1.09
CA GLN A 99 -10.36 16.46 -1.50
C GLN A 99 -9.19 15.47 -1.50
N LEU A 100 -9.07 14.62 -0.48
CA LEU A 100 -8.03 13.57 -0.40
C LEU A 100 -8.15 12.61 -1.59
N GLN A 101 -9.35 12.13 -1.87
CA GLN A 101 -9.62 11.24 -3.01
C GLN A 101 -9.30 11.92 -4.34
N LEU A 102 -9.75 13.16 -4.55
CA LEU A 102 -9.47 13.91 -5.77
C LEU A 102 -7.98 14.15 -5.99
N ASN A 103 -7.23 14.50 -4.94
CA ASN A 103 -5.79 14.73 -5.02
C ASN A 103 -5.02 13.49 -5.50
N VAL A 104 -5.50 12.29 -5.17
CA VAL A 104 -4.88 11.03 -5.59
C VAL A 104 -5.37 10.58 -6.96
N LEU A 105 -6.69 10.56 -7.17
CA LEU A 105 -7.29 10.04 -8.40
C LEU A 105 -6.96 10.90 -9.63
N SER A 106 -6.93 12.23 -9.48
CA SER A 106 -6.60 13.16 -10.57
C SER A 106 -5.19 12.95 -11.13
N ARG A 107 -4.24 12.44 -10.33
CA ARG A 107 -2.88 12.12 -10.79
C ARG A 107 -2.85 11.00 -11.83
N ALA A 108 -3.82 10.10 -11.77
CA ALA A 108 -4.02 9.03 -12.75
C ALA A 108 -5.06 9.39 -13.83
N GLY A 109 -5.56 10.63 -13.85
CA GLY A 109 -6.58 11.05 -14.82
C GLY A 109 -7.95 10.38 -14.63
N VAL A 110 -8.23 9.81 -13.46
CA VAL A 110 -9.47 9.09 -13.14
C VAL A 110 -10.26 9.79 -12.03
N ASN A 111 -11.47 9.30 -11.76
CA ASN A 111 -12.38 9.74 -10.71
C ASN A 111 -13.01 8.52 -10.01
N LEU A 112 -13.88 8.76 -9.03
CA LEU A 112 -14.51 7.69 -8.24
C LEU A 112 -15.44 6.77 -9.06
N GLN A 113 -15.92 7.21 -10.23
CA GLN A 113 -16.85 6.46 -11.07
C GLN A 113 -16.13 5.56 -12.07
N ASN A 114 -14.97 5.97 -12.59
CA ASN A 114 -14.26 5.25 -13.65
C ASN A 114 -12.95 4.58 -13.20
N ALA A 115 -12.47 4.85 -11.98
CA ALA A 115 -11.32 4.16 -11.45
C ALA A 115 -11.57 2.66 -11.30
N LEU A 116 -10.55 1.84 -11.57
CA LEU A 116 -10.61 0.41 -11.37
C LEU A 116 -10.65 0.09 -9.87
N THR A 117 -11.66 -0.67 -9.44
CA THR A 117 -11.87 -0.98 -8.02
C THR A 117 -11.97 -2.47 -7.73
N GLN A 118 -11.69 -2.84 -6.48
CA GLN A 118 -12.00 -4.15 -5.91
C GLN A 118 -12.47 -3.99 -4.47
N GLU A 119 -13.54 -4.70 -4.11
CA GLU A 119 -13.98 -4.76 -2.71
C GLU A 119 -12.92 -5.42 -1.84
N THR A 120 -12.83 -4.95 -0.60
CA THR A 120 -11.93 -5.46 0.42
C THR A 120 -12.55 -5.25 1.79
N PHE A 121 -11.84 -5.66 2.83
CA PHE A 121 -12.36 -5.64 4.18
C PHE A 121 -11.32 -5.19 5.18
N TYR A 122 -11.79 -4.57 6.25
CA TYR A 122 -11.00 -4.23 7.43
C TYR A 122 -11.81 -4.58 8.68
N ARG A 123 -11.19 -4.49 9.86
CA ARG A 123 -11.89 -4.66 11.15
C ARG A 123 -12.06 -3.31 11.83
N ASN A 124 -13.27 -2.98 12.26
CA ASN A 124 -13.50 -1.79 13.09
C ASN A 124 -13.15 -2.04 14.57
N ALA A 125 -13.36 -1.03 15.43
CA ALA A 125 -13.15 -1.10 16.88
C ALA A 125 -13.86 -2.29 17.55
N ASN A 126 -15.06 -2.64 17.06
CA ASN A 126 -15.87 -3.76 17.54
C ASN A 126 -15.45 -5.12 16.96
N GLN A 127 -14.29 -5.21 16.31
CA GLN A 127 -13.79 -6.39 15.59
C GLN A 127 -14.72 -6.88 14.46
N GLN A 128 -15.68 -6.06 14.05
CA GLN A 128 -16.61 -6.38 12.96
C GLN A 128 -15.93 -6.17 11.62
N ARG A 129 -16.20 -7.10 10.69
CA ARG A 129 -15.70 -7.02 9.32
C ARG A 129 -16.50 -5.98 8.56
N MET A 130 -15.84 -4.92 8.15
CA MET A 130 -16.42 -3.81 7.37
C MET A 130 -15.97 -3.90 5.92
N VAL A 131 -16.83 -3.48 5.00
CA VAL A 131 -16.49 -3.42 3.57
C VAL A 131 -15.77 -2.11 3.27
N ALA A 132 -14.72 -2.18 2.45
CA ALA A 132 -14.04 -1.05 1.87
C ALA A 132 -13.75 -1.30 0.38
N LYS A 133 -13.18 -0.31 -0.32
CA LYS A 133 -12.80 -0.43 -1.73
C LYS A 133 -11.33 -0.08 -1.89
N ASN A 134 -10.60 -0.97 -2.56
CA ASN A 134 -9.32 -0.64 -3.15
C ASN A 134 -9.54 0.03 -4.50
N TYR A 135 -8.72 1.03 -4.79
CA TYR A 135 -8.60 1.68 -6.09
C TYR A 135 -7.22 1.37 -6.65
N PHE A 136 -7.17 0.98 -7.91
CA PHE A 136 -5.94 0.66 -8.63
C PHE A 136 -5.71 1.73 -9.70
N LEU A 137 -4.56 2.40 -9.62
CA LEU A 137 -4.26 3.58 -10.39
C LEU A 137 -2.95 3.41 -11.15
N GLU A 138 -2.94 3.85 -12.41
CA GLU A 138 -1.74 4.00 -13.22
C GLU A 138 -1.44 5.50 -13.34
N ILE A 139 -0.32 5.91 -12.75
CA ILE A 139 0.09 7.32 -12.71
C ILE A 139 1.19 7.50 -13.76
N PRO A 140 0.94 8.29 -14.82
CA PRO A 140 1.97 8.57 -15.82
C PRO A 140 3.08 9.44 -15.20
N VAL A 141 4.33 9.04 -15.41
CA VAL A 141 5.50 9.84 -15.07
C VAL A 141 6.14 10.31 -16.37
N SER A 142 6.15 11.63 -16.58
CA SER A 142 6.84 12.19 -17.74
C SER A 142 8.34 12.20 -17.47
N GLU A 143 9.06 11.19 -17.96
CA GLU A 143 10.52 11.23 -18.05
C GLU A 143 10.94 11.62 -19.47
N LYS A 144 12.00 12.43 -19.60
CA LYS A 144 12.45 13.02 -20.86
C LYS A 144 12.73 12.02 -22.00
N ASN A 145 12.85 10.71 -21.72
CA ASN A 145 13.20 9.68 -22.71
C ASN A 145 12.51 8.30 -22.47
N ASN A 146 11.55 8.18 -21.55
CA ASN A 146 10.82 6.91 -21.35
C ASN A 146 9.45 7.15 -20.68
N SER A 147 8.44 6.38 -21.09
CA SER A 147 7.12 6.40 -20.45
C SER A 147 7.16 5.52 -19.19
N ALA A 148 7.72 6.04 -18.10
CA ALA A 148 7.63 5.36 -16.82
C ALA A 148 6.21 5.54 -16.25
N HIS A 149 5.64 4.46 -15.73
CA HIS A 149 4.37 4.50 -15.01
C HIS A 149 4.61 4.08 -13.57
N GLN A 150 3.93 4.74 -12.64
CA GLN A 150 3.82 4.30 -11.26
C GLN A 150 2.48 3.60 -11.08
N LEU A 151 2.47 2.53 -10.29
CA LEU A 151 1.24 1.83 -9.95
C LEU A 151 0.90 2.15 -8.50
N MET A 152 -0.36 2.43 -8.24
CA MET A 152 -0.83 2.70 -6.88
C MET A 152 -2.06 1.87 -6.56
N ARG A 153 -2.04 1.25 -5.38
CA ARG A 153 -3.24 0.71 -4.71
C ARG A 153 -3.52 1.60 -3.53
N VAL A 154 -4.75 2.12 -3.45
CA VAL A 154 -5.15 3.02 -2.37
C VAL A 154 -6.53 2.65 -1.84
N MET A 155 -6.69 2.77 -0.53
CA MET A 155 -7.95 2.57 0.19
C MET A 155 -8.15 3.73 1.16
N TRP A 156 -9.38 4.24 1.24
CA TRP A 156 -9.78 5.23 2.24
C TRP A 156 -10.82 4.64 3.17
N VAL A 157 -10.65 4.89 4.47
CA VAL A 157 -11.61 4.48 5.51
C VAL A 157 -11.86 5.67 6.42
N ALA A 158 -13.13 5.96 6.71
CA ALA A 158 -13.50 6.88 7.77
C ALA A 158 -14.20 6.10 8.89
N SER A 159 -13.77 6.30 10.14
CA SER A 159 -14.31 5.61 11.31
C SER A 159 -14.65 6.61 12.40
N THR A 160 -15.86 6.52 12.92
CA THR A 160 -16.29 7.26 14.10
C THR A 160 -15.64 6.64 15.34
N VAL A 161 -15.22 7.48 16.28
CA VAL A 161 -14.72 7.09 17.60
C VAL A 161 -15.61 7.66 18.70
N GLU A 162 -15.39 7.23 19.94
CA GLU A 162 -16.09 7.79 21.10
C GLU A 162 -15.89 9.32 21.17
N ASN A 163 -16.92 10.05 21.65
CA ASN A 163 -16.97 11.52 21.72
C ASN A 163 -17.14 12.26 20.37
N ASP A 164 -17.89 11.68 19.43
CA ASP A 164 -18.24 12.28 18.13
C ASP A 164 -17.03 12.64 17.23
N GLY A 165 -15.84 12.10 17.52
CA GLY A 165 -14.66 12.25 16.67
C GLY A 165 -14.70 11.32 15.44
N VAL A 166 -13.96 11.69 14.40
CA VAL A 166 -13.80 10.84 13.20
C VAL A 166 -12.34 10.75 12.79
N TRP A 167 -11.86 9.51 12.64
CA TRP A 167 -10.60 9.25 11.96
C TRP A 167 -10.81 9.03 10.47
N ILE A 168 -9.90 9.58 9.67
CA ILE A 168 -9.77 9.29 8.24
C ILE A 168 -8.42 8.63 8.02
N TYR A 169 -8.43 7.43 7.45
CA TYR A 169 -7.26 6.66 7.08
C TYR A 169 -7.14 6.59 5.56
N GLN A 170 -5.93 6.82 5.04
CA GLN A 170 -5.56 6.50 3.68
C GLN A 170 -4.40 5.49 3.71
N LEU A 171 -4.68 4.26 3.27
CA LEU A 171 -3.69 3.22 3.08
C LEU A 171 -3.24 3.25 1.63
N THR A 172 -1.94 3.22 1.37
CA THR A 172 -1.39 3.29 0.03
C THR A 172 -0.20 2.37 -0.12
N VAL A 173 -0.16 1.63 -1.24
CA VAL A 173 1.06 1.05 -1.79
C VAL A 173 1.33 1.75 -3.11
N LEU A 174 2.52 2.34 -3.25
CA LEU A 174 3.00 2.97 -4.46
C LEU A 174 4.23 2.22 -4.96
N ARG A 175 4.13 1.63 -6.16
CA ARG A 175 5.26 1.09 -6.89
C ARG A 175 5.86 2.17 -7.78
N THR A 176 7.08 2.61 -7.46
CA THR A 176 7.74 3.75 -8.12
C THR A 176 8.33 3.41 -9.49
N ARG A 177 8.52 2.12 -9.78
CA ARG A 177 8.98 1.62 -11.08
C ARG A 177 8.13 0.42 -11.50
N ALA A 178 7.28 0.61 -12.49
CA ALA A 178 6.44 -0.46 -13.03
C ALA A 178 7.05 -1.08 -14.28
N SER A 179 6.83 -2.39 -14.47
CA SER A 179 6.93 -3.04 -15.77
C SER A 179 5.69 -2.70 -16.62
N ASN A 180 5.59 -3.24 -17.83
CA ASN A 180 4.46 -3.01 -18.75
C ASN A 180 3.15 -3.72 -18.33
N GLU A 181 3.07 -4.29 -17.12
CA GLU A 181 1.86 -4.94 -16.60
C GLU A 181 0.95 -3.94 -15.88
N ASP A 182 -0.37 -4.21 -15.89
CA ASP A 182 -1.38 -3.29 -15.33
C ASP A 182 -1.37 -3.25 -13.79
N ALA A 183 -1.86 -2.12 -13.24
CA ALA A 183 -1.85 -1.87 -11.79
C ALA A 183 -2.56 -2.94 -10.96
N LYS A 184 -3.68 -3.47 -11.44
CA LYS A 184 -4.47 -4.44 -10.68
C LYS A 184 -3.78 -5.77 -10.64
N THR A 185 -3.30 -6.27 -11.77
CA THR A 185 -2.56 -7.55 -11.83
C THR A 185 -1.37 -7.55 -10.87
N ILE A 186 -0.55 -6.49 -10.87
CA ILE A 186 0.61 -6.41 -9.98
C ILE A 186 0.19 -6.24 -8.51
N LEU A 187 -0.68 -5.27 -8.20
CA LEU A 187 -0.93 -4.85 -6.80
C LEU A 187 -2.03 -5.63 -6.08
N THR A 188 -2.66 -6.59 -6.77
CA THR A 188 -3.49 -7.64 -6.14
C THR A 188 -2.70 -8.91 -5.81
N ASN A 189 -1.41 -8.98 -6.17
CA ASN A 189 -0.55 -10.10 -5.75
C ASN A 189 -0.62 -10.26 -4.22
N GLU A 190 -0.67 -11.51 -3.75
CA GLU A 190 -0.75 -11.88 -2.33
C GLU A 190 0.31 -11.18 -1.47
N THR A 191 1.44 -10.81 -2.07
CA THR A 191 2.50 -10.01 -1.45
C THR A 191 1.98 -8.69 -0.85
N PHE A 192 0.99 -8.02 -1.44
CA PHE A 192 0.51 -6.71 -0.95
C PHE A 192 -0.69 -6.81 -0.02
N SER A 193 -1.42 -7.91 -0.06
CA SER A 193 -2.68 -8.09 0.68
C SER A 193 -2.57 -7.89 2.19
N PRO A 194 -1.53 -8.39 2.90
CA PRO A 194 -1.45 -8.27 4.35
C PRO A 194 -1.53 -6.82 4.85
N PHE A 195 -0.97 -5.86 4.11
CA PHE A 195 -0.98 -4.44 4.48
C PHE A 195 -2.40 -3.83 4.50
N PHE A 196 -3.29 -4.30 3.63
CA PHE A 196 -4.67 -3.78 3.53
C PHE A 196 -5.66 -4.60 4.36
N GLU A 197 -5.52 -5.93 4.34
CA GLU A 197 -6.52 -6.86 4.90
C GLU A 197 -6.39 -7.03 6.43
N GLU A 198 -5.20 -6.79 6.97
CA GLU A 198 -4.96 -6.83 8.43
C GLU A 198 -5.17 -5.47 9.11
N LEU A 199 -5.76 -4.49 8.42
CA LEU A 199 -6.14 -3.22 9.04
C LEU A 199 -7.20 -3.47 10.13
N LYS A 200 -6.87 -3.06 11.35
CA LYS A 200 -7.77 -3.04 12.51
C LYS A 200 -7.82 -1.63 13.05
N LEU A 201 -9.02 -1.10 13.23
CA LEU A 201 -9.26 0.19 13.86
C LEU A 201 -9.64 -0.02 15.32
N TYR A 202 -9.34 0.97 16.16
CA TYR A 202 -9.66 1.01 17.58
C TYR A 202 -10.57 2.20 17.89
#